data_AF-A0A8H5FFQ4-F1
#
_entry.id   AF-A0A8H5FFQ4-F1
#
_cell.length_a   1.000
_cell.length_b   1.000
_cell.length_c   1.000
_cell.angle_alpha   90.00
_cell.angle_beta   90.00
_cell.angle_gamma   90.00
#
_symmetry.space_group_name_H-M   'P 1'
#
loop_
_entity.id
_entity.type
_entity.pdbx_description
1 polymer ?
#
loop_
_entity_poly.entity_id
_entity_poly.type
_entity_poly.pdbx_seq_one_letter_code
_entity_poly.pdbx_strand_id
1 'polypeptide(L)'
;MTTVDPRRSNGIGLRADAEKMASFNVTDLSSPDNPVRSRFVALFCAAVYSDSPGAASNLIRDCMAICGGDKDLLSKVLQSTWLIGSTPLHWVVSNIQTTKHKSLPPLVEELLDSCGSPLTQVARDSIYAACCQRDDNTLFRLIEKRLSSGSPSFEDIVEITPSRSMSFIIPMFPDRMLMSGVLQTRFIMQGELYTLSFHSKVDGWTAILVFSPRPGDVLKVRRPTWVSLVFKSATDGLSGSCNVASVFQYDSATFPVDFLRARNSQEPLTPPFKAESLFETDHPARARFVALLCAAISSEDDPKIASDLVSNSLKLCGGSTELLSQILQSEWLDDNTPFHWIISNMQIRNSKRLPALLEQLLQVCIRPLSQVARDSIDSACCKRGNDGLFQALERHRLLHDTPASPPTLFEDSTQISASKVSFVIPMFTERMLTSTAIVVRFILRGGLYTLSFYVMDGSWTGVVSWSPKQDTTRPQRIKYNFIHATGLSGFLGSCHATESIPPVKSAVACNVDFLRARNPCIGSNRNLSLNLKITW
;
A
#
# COMPACT_ATOMS: atom_id res chain seq x y z
N MET A 1 51.57 -0.75 36.50
CA MET A 1 50.17 -1.21 36.52
C MET A 1 49.31 -0.07 37.04
N THR A 2 48.74 0.71 36.14
CA THR A 2 47.83 1.82 36.40
C THR A 2 46.67 1.64 35.43
N THR A 3 45.50 1.32 35.98
CA THR A 3 44.26 1.11 35.25
C THR A 3 43.75 2.45 34.71
N VAL A 4 43.68 2.55 33.39
CA VAL A 4 43.10 3.69 32.67
C VAL A 4 41.58 3.51 32.61
N ASP A 5 40.86 4.53 33.11
CA ASP A 5 39.40 4.61 33.17
C ASP A 5 38.82 4.99 31.79
N PRO A 6 37.94 4.18 31.17
CA PRO A 6 37.43 4.42 29.83
C PRO A 6 36.24 5.42 29.76
N ARG A 7 35.95 6.20 30.80
CA ARG A 7 34.81 7.15 30.82
C ARG A 7 35.11 8.60 30.38
N ARG A 8 36.25 8.88 29.76
CA ARG A 8 36.51 10.19 29.13
C ARG A 8 36.36 10.13 27.61
N SER A 9 35.12 10.22 27.13
CA SER A 9 34.84 10.56 25.73
C SER A 9 34.08 11.91 25.65
N ASN A 10 34.78 12.89 25.07
CA ASN A 10 34.26 14.01 24.26
C ASN A 10 33.22 14.99 24.83
N GLY A 11 33.47 15.55 26.02
CA GLY A 11 32.69 16.68 26.57
C GLY A 11 33.22 18.10 26.28
N ILE A 12 34.19 18.30 25.37
CA ILE A 12 35.02 19.53 25.34
C ILE A 12 34.60 20.57 24.27
N GLY A 13 33.54 20.34 23.48
CA GLY A 13 33.11 21.30 22.44
C GLY A 13 31.88 22.17 22.75
N LEU A 14 31.03 21.79 23.71
CA LEU A 14 29.66 22.34 23.82
C LEU A 14 29.51 23.58 24.70
N ARG A 15 30.56 23.99 25.42
CA ARG A 15 30.44 25.02 26.47
C ARG A 15 30.74 26.45 26.00
N ALA A 16 31.47 26.63 24.90
CA ALA A 16 31.88 27.96 24.42
C ALA A 16 30.85 28.64 23.50
N ASP A 17 29.93 27.89 22.89
CA ASP A 17 28.87 28.44 22.02
C ASP A 17 27.56 28.76 22.78
N ALA A 18 27.50 28.48 24.08
CA ALA A 18 26.30 28.67 24.89
C ALA A 18 25.97 30.15 25.14
N GLU A 19 26.97 31.04 25.20
CA GLU A 19 26.75 32.48 25.45
C GLU A 19 26.27 33.26 24.22
N LYS A 20 26.33 32.67 23.02
CA LYS A 20 25.88 33.31 21.77
C LYS A 20 24.54 32.81 21.23
N MET A 21 23.92 31.81 21.85
CA MET A 21 22.51 31.44 21.58
C MET A 21 21.55 32.39 22.31
N ALA A 22 21.76 33.69 22.10
CA ALA A 22 20.88 34.76 22.55
C ALA A 22 19.49 34.58 21.91
N SER A 23 18.46 34.56 22.76
CA SER A 23 17.01 34.63 22.46
C SER A 23 16.61 34.37 21.00
N PHE A 24 16.40 33.10 20.64
CA PHE A 24 15.73 32.77 19.38
C PHE A 24 14.20 32.79 19.57
N ASN A 25 13.46 33.12 18.53
CA ASN A 25 12.01 32.96 18.49
C ASN A 25 11.65 31.63 17.81
N VAL A 26 10.53 31.03 18.19
CA VAL A 26 10.06 29.76 17.61
C VAL A 26 9.86 29.86 16.10
N THR A 27 9.51 31.05 15.59
CA THR A 27 9.42 31.32 14.15
C THR A 27 10.73 31.12 13.40
N ASP A 28 11.86 31.30 14.08
CA ASP A 28 13.19 31.17 13.48
C ASP A 28 13.51 29.70 13.17
N LEU A 29 12.83 28.75 13.85
CA LEU A 29 12.96 27.31 13.61
C LEU A 29 12.34 26.86 12.28
N SER A 30 11.53 27.70 11.64
CA SER A 30 10.98 27.40 10.31
C SER A 30 12.07 27.45 9.22
N SER A 31 13.14 28.22 9.43
CA SER A 31 14.26 28.30 8.49
C SER A 31 15.12 27.03 8.53
N PRO A 32 15.35 26.34 7.39
CA PRO A 32 16.16 25.12 7.34
C PRO A 32 17.63 25.36 7.68
N ASP A 33 18.13 26.57 7.46
CA ASP A 33 19.52 26.96 7.69
C ASP A 33 19.78 27.45 9.13
N ASN A 34 18.75 27.45 9.99
CA ASN A 34 18.90 27.88 11.38
C ASN A 34 19.70 26.82 12.19
N PRO A 35 20.87 27.17 12.77
CA PRO A 35 21.67 26.22 13.53
C PRO A 35 20.97 25.69 14.79
N VAL A 36 20.08 26.47 15.40
CA VAL A 36 19.26 26.05 16.54
C VAL A 36 18.29 24.95 16.11
N ARG A 37 17.65 25.11 14.94
CA ARG A 37 16.79 24.07 14.36
C ARG A 37 17.56 22.78 14.16
N SER A 38 18.72 22.83 13.49
CA SER A 38 19.55 21.63 13.25
C SER A 38 19.92 20.91 14.54
N ARG A 39 20.18 21.67 15.62
CA ARG A 39 20.48 21.11 16.93
C ARG A 39 19.29 20.39 17.55
N PHE A 40 18.08 20.98 17.51
CA PHE A 40 16.88 20.27 17.95
C PHE A 40 16.63 18.99 17.14
N VAL A 41 16.74 19.05 15.80
CA VAL A 41 16.57 17.87 14.94
C VAL A 41 17.54 16.76 15.34
N ALA A 42 18.82 17.08 15.54
CA ALA A 42 19.82 16.11 15.96
C ALA A 42 19.47 15.46 17.30
N LEU A 43 18.99 16.24 18.28
CA LEU A 43 18.56 15.73 19.58
C LEU A 43 17.34 14.79 19.47
N PHE A 44 16.31 15.17 18.72
CA PHE A 44 15.14 14.31 18.52
C PHE A 44 15.50 13.00 17.81
N CYS A 45 16.34 13.05 16.77
CA CYS A 45 16.86 11.85 16.12
C CYS A 45 17.62 10.96 17.09
N ALA A 46 18.55 11.52 17.87
CA ALA A 46 19.31 10.75 18.85
C ALA A 46 18.40 10.08 19.89
N ALA A 47 17.35 10.77 20.34
CA ALA A 47 16.41 10.23 21.32
C ALA A 47 15.50 9.13 20.75
N VAL A 48 14.96 9.32 19.54
CA VAL A 48 14.03 8.35 18.92
C VAL A 48 14.72 7.04 18.53
N TYR A 49 15.99 7.09 18.13
CA TYR A 49 16.77 5.90 17.75
C TYR A 49 17.62 5.34 18.89
N SER A 50 17.50 5.86 20.11
CA SER A 50 18.25 5.38 21.26
C SER A 50 17.46 4.33 22.04
N ASP A 51 18.12 3.21 22.35
CA ASP A 51 17.59 2.16 23.24
C ASP A 51 17.81 2.47 24.74
N SER A 52 18.47 3.60 25.06
CA SER A 52 18.77 3.97 26.45
C SER A 52 17.50 4.43 27.20
N PRO A 53 17.22 3.88 28.41
CA PRO A 53 16.07 4.29 29.21
C PRO A 53 16.13 5.76 29.68
N GLY A 54 17.31 6.39 29.65
CA GLY A 54 17.49 7.81 30.00
C GLY A 54 17.50 8.76 28.78
N ALA A 55 17.22 8.26 27.58
CA ALA A 55 17.28 9.06 26.35
C ALA A 55 16.28 10.23 26.37
N ALA A 56 15.08 9.99 26.90
CA ALA A 56 14.04 10.99 27.05
C ALA A 56 14.51 12.12 27.99
N SER A 57 15.02 11.77 29.17
CA SER A 57 15.35 12.81 30.16
C SER A 57 16.57 13.63 29.72
N ASN A 58 17.50 12.98 29.03
CA ASN A 58 18.62 13.67 28.37
C ASN A 58 18.14 14.62 27.27
N LEU A 59 17.19 14.19 26.41
CA LEU A 59 16.59 15.04 25.39
C LEU A 59 15.94 16.28 26.02
N ILE A 60 15.08 16.11 27.03
CA ILE A 60 14.40 17.23 27.68
C ILE A 60 15.41 18.20 28.30
N ARG A 61 16.41 17.69 29.03
CA ARG A 61 17.47 18.52 29.63
C ARG A 61 18.21 19.33 28.58
N ASP A 62 18.60 18.70 27.47
CA ASP A 62 19.42 19.33 26.44
C ASP A 62 18.58 20.34 25.62
N CYS A 63 17.31 20.04 25.36
CA CYS A 63 16.34 20.97 24.78
C CYS A 63 16.07 22.17 25.70
N MET A 64 15.92 21.95 27.01
CA MET A 64 15.79 23.02 28.00
C MET A 64 17.03 23.92 28.00
N ALA A 65 18.23 23.35 27.89
CA ALA A 65 19.47 24.11 27.80
C ALA A 65 19.51 24.99 26.54
N ILE A 66 19.02 24.50 25.39
CA ILE A 66 18.88 25.31 24.17
C ILE A 66 17.87 26.45 24.36
N CYS A 67 16.77 26.19 25.08
CA CYS A 67 15.77 27.21 25.43
C CYS A 67 16.21 28.15 26.57
N GLY A 68 17.48 28.13 27.00
CA GLY A 68 17.97 28.98 28.10
C GLY A 68 17.31 28.69 29.45
N GLY A 69 16.75 27.49 29.64
CA GLY A 69 15.99 27.11 30.84
C GLY A 69 14.52 27.56 30.83
N ASP A 70 14.04 28.21 29.77
CA ASP A 70 12.64 28.64 29.64
C ASP A 70 11.72 27.46 29.25
N LYS A 71 10.89 27.04 30.21
CA LYS A 71 9.92 25.94 30.02
C LYS A 71 8.78 26.33 29.08
N ASP A 72 8.35 27.58 29.08
CA ASP A 72 7.28 28.05 28.20
C ASP A 72 7.76 28.14 26.76
N LEU A 73 9.01 28.56 26.55
CA LEU A 73 9.64 28.50 25.23
C LEU A 73 9.78 27.05 24.74
N LEU A 74 10.26 26.12 25.58
CA LEU A 74 10.31 24.70 25.20
C LEU A 74 8.93 24.16 24.84
N SER A 75 7.91 24.46 25.65
CA SER A 75 6.53 24.08 25.35
C SER A 75 6.07 24.60 23.99
N LYS A 76 6.33 25.88 23.68
CA LYS A 76 6.02 26.45 22.35
C LYS A 76 6.78 25.76 21.23
N VAL A 77 8.07 25.44 21.43
CA VAL A 77 8.89 24.70 20.44
C VAL A 77 8.30 23.32 20.16
N LEU A 78 7.92 22.56 21.19
CA LEU A 78 7.36 21.21 21.04
C LEU A 78 5.99 21.18 20.35
N GLN A 79 5.22 22.27 20.47
CA GLN A 79 3.86 22.37 19.95
C GLN A 79 3.75 23.11 18.60
N SER A 80 4.81 23.74 18.13
CA SER A 80 4.81 24.51 16.87
C SER A 80 5.20 23.67 15.66
N THR A 81 4.66 24.01 14.49
CA THR A 81 4.90 23.30 13.23
C THR A 81 6.14 23.81 12.51
N TRP A 82 7.31 23.29 12.87
CA TRP A 82 8.58 23.64 12.22
C TRP A 82 9.39 22.41 11.77
N LEU A 83 9.07 21.22 12.29
CA LEU A 83 9.79 20.00 11.98
C LEU A 83 9.14 19.27 10.80
N ILE A 84 9.65 19.54 9.58
CA ILE A 84 9.16 18.93 8.33
C ILE A 84 7.64 19.21 8.14
N GLY A 85 7.21 20.44 8.44
CA GLY A 85 5.80 20.83 8.36
C GLY A 85 4.90 20.23 9.45
N SER A 86 5.46 19.55 10.46
CA SER A 86 4.75 18.96 11.58
C SER A 86 5.30 19.45 12.92
N THR A 87 4.63 19.09 14.01
CA THR A 87 5.13 19.35 15.37
C THR A 87 6.21 18.32 15.75
N PRO A 88 7.19 18.67 16.61
CA PRO A 88 8.11 17.69 17.17
C PRO A 88 7.43 16.48 17.79
N LEU A 89 6.29 16.68 18.47
CA LEU A 89 5.49 15.60 19.05
C LEU A 89 4.98 14.62 17.99
N HIS A 90 4.44 15.13 16.87
CA HIS A 90 4.04 14.29 15.74
C HIS A 90 5.21 13.49 15.20
N TRP A 91 6.35 14.14 14.94
CA TRP A 91 7.51 13.46 14.39
C TRP A 91 8.01 12.34 15.30
N VAL A 92 8.09 12.60 16.61
CA VAL A 92 8.50 11.58 17.59
C VAL A 92 7.51 10.41 17.58
N VAL A 93 6.21 10.68 17.70
CA VAL A 93 5.17 9.64 17.69
C VAL A 93 5.22 8.83 16.39
N SER A 94 5.43 9.46 15.23
CA SER A 94 5.53 8.76 13.94
C SER A 94 6.75 7.83 13.86
N ASN A 95 7.87 8.16 14.50
CA ASN A 95 9.15 7.48 14.32
C ASN A 95 9.57 6.54 15.48
N ILE A 96 8.85 6.48 16.60
CA ILE A 96 9.17 5.50 17.66
C ILE A 96 9.10 4.05 17.13
N GLN A 97 10.06 3.21 17.52
CA GLN A 97 10.19 1.86 16.96
C GLN A 97 9.22 0.83 17.57
N THR A 98 8.75 1.08 18.78
CA THR A 98 7.85 0.16 19.50
C THR A 98 6.45 0.16 18.89
N THR A 99 5.89 -1.02 18.65
CA THR A 99 4.52 -1.23 18.11
C THR A 99 3.57 -1.91 19.09
N LYS A 100 4.07 -2.38 20.24
CA LYS A 100 3.28 -3.04 21.29
C LYS A 100 3.44 -2.26 22.58
N HIS A 101 2.45 -1.43 22.87
CA HIS A 101 2.45 -0.55 24.03
C HIS A 101 1.59 -1.11 25.14
N LYS A 102 2.21 -1.42 26.30
CA LYS A 102 1.46 -1.67 27.54
C LYS A 102 1.29 -0.38 28.36
N SER A 103 2.25 0.53 28.22
CA SER A 103 2.27 1.85 28.80
C SER A 103 2.70 2.86 27.74
N LEU A 104 2.53 4.14 28.03
CA LEU A 104 3.03 5.20 27.16
C LEU A 104 4.57 5.07 27.02
N PRO A 105 5.14 5.20 25.81
CA PRO A 105 6.59 5.22 25.65
C PRO A 105 7.21 6.32 26.52
N PRO A 106 8.29 6.04 27.28
CA PRO A 106 8.89 7.03 28.19
C PRO A 106 9.24 8.35 27.49
N LEU A 107 9.70 8.29 26.23
CA LEU A 107 9.98 9.46 25.42
C LEU A 107 8.73 10.31 25.14
N VAL A 108 7.62 9.67 24.80
CA VAL A 108 6.35 10.38 24.53
C VAL A 108 5.79 10.94 25.85
N GLU A 109 5.87 10.18 26.93
CA GLU A 109 5.42 10.61 28.27
C GLU A 109 6.15 11.87 28.75
N GLU A 110 7.48 11.85 28.75
CA GLU A 110 8.26 13.01 29.21
C GLU A 110 8.10 14.25 28.31
N LEU A 111 7.94 14.06 27.00
CA LEU A 111 7.67 15.16 26.08
C LEU A 111 6.30 15.79 26.35
N LEU A 112 5.27 14.99 26.60
CA LEU A 112 3.94 15.48 26.97
C LEU A 112 3.98 16.23 28.32
N ASP A 113 4.72 15.72 29.30
CA ASP A 113 4.91 16.39 30.59
C ASP A 113 5.64 17.73 30.48
N SER A 114 6.54 17.83 29.48
CA SER A 114 7.30 19.05 29.20
C SER A 114 6.50 20.11 28.44
N CYS A 115 5.44 19.74 27.72
CA CYS A 115 4.58 20.69 27.00
C CYS A 115 3.68 21.53 27.91
N GLY A 116 3.48 21.11 29.16
CA GLY A 116 2.50 21.76 30.05
C GLY A 116 1.05 21.52 29.62
N SER A 117 0.11 21.80 30.52
CA SER A 117 -1.33 21.67 30.27
C SER A 117 -2.00 23.04 30.12
N PRO A 118 -2.87 23.28 29.12
CA PRO A 118 -3.32 22.34 28.08
C PRO A 118 -2.46 22.37 26.80
N LEU A 119 -2.37 21.24 26.09
CA LEU A 119 -1.86 21.21 24.72
C LEU A 119 -2.73 22.07 23.79
N THR A 120 -2.08 22.85 22.93
CA THR A 120 -2.69 23.52 21.80
C THR A 120 -3.44 22.51 20.92
N GLN A 121 -4.52 22.97 20.28
CA GLN A 121 -5.33 22.12 19.41
C GLN A 121 -4.49 21.57 18.24
N VAL A 122 -3.61 22.41 17.68
CA VAL A 122 -2.67 22.03 16.61
C VAL A 122 -1.76 20.87 17.05
N ALA A 123 -1.18 20.93 18.24
CA ALA A 123 -0.35 19.84 18.75
C ALA A 123 -1.14 18.55 18.96
N ARG A 124 -2.37 18.63 19.51
CA ARG A 124 -3.26 17.47 19.66
C ARG A 124 -3.60 16.81 18.34
N ASP A 125 -4.03 17.60 17.36
CA ASP A 125 -4.38 17.09 16.03
C ASP A 125 -3.16 16.50 15.32
N SER A 126 -1.99 17.11 15.50
CA SER A 126 -0.72 16.61 14.97
C SER A 126 -0.33 15.25 15.57
N ILE A 127 -0.50 15.07 16.89
CA ILE A 127 -0.27 13.76 17.54
C ILE A 127 -1.26 12.71 17.03
N TYR A 128 -2.55 13.05 16.91
CA TYR A 128 -3.56 12.12 16.40
C TYR A 128 -3.27 11.71 14.95
N ALA A 129 -2.83 12.64 14.11
CA ALA A 129 -2.39 12.35 12.75
C ALA A 129 -1.18 11.40 12.72
N ALA A 130 -0.23 11.53 13.65
CA ALA A 130 0.92 10.62 13.77
C ALA A 130 0.47 9.20 14.15
N CYS A 131 -0.44 9.06 15.12
CA CYS A 131 -1.01 7.75 15.46
C CYS A 131 -1.79 7.14 14.29
N CYS A 132 -2.49 7.96 13.51
CA CYS A 132 -3.21 7.53 12.31
C CYS A 132 -2.24 7.03 11.23
N GLN A 133 -1.13 7.73 11.00
CA GLN A 133 -0.10 7.29 10.06
C GLN A 133 0.47 5.91 10.42
N ARG A 134 0.53 5.59 11.70
CA ARG A 134 1.03 4.31 12.22
C ARG A 134 -0.03 3.22 12.31
N ASP A 135 -1.30 3.56 12.17
CA ASP A 135 -2.43 2.68 12.47
C ASP A 135 -2.34 2.08 13.89
N ASP A 136 -1.83 2.86 14.86
CA ASP A 136 -1.54 2.42 16.22
C ASP A 136 -2.59 2.94 17.22
N ASN A 137 -3.70 2.23 17.29
CA ASN A 137 -4.80 2.59 18.18
C ASN A 137 -4.42 2.45 19.67
N THR A 138 -3.52 1.52 20.03
CA THR A 138 -3.11 1.33 21.42
C THR A 138 -2.33 2.55 21.91
N LEU A 139 -1.39 3.05 21.11
CA LEU A 139 -0.67 4.28 21.42
C LEU A 139 -1.61 5.50 21.49
N PHE A 140 -2.54 5.60 20.52
CA PHE A 140 -3.56 6.65 20.53
C PHE A 140 -4.35 6.68 21.84
N ARG A 141 -4.81 5.53 22.34
CA ARG A 141 -5.56 5.43 23.59
C ARG A 141 -4.73 5.80 24.81
N LEU A 142 -3.47 5.38 24.87
CA LEU A 142 -2.57 5.75 25.97
C LEU A 142 -2.35 7.27 26.02
N ILE A 143 -2.20 7.90 24.85
CA ILE A 143 -2.08 9.36 24.74
C ILE A 143 -3.41 10.03 25.12
N GLU A 144 -4.54 9.59 24.57
CA GLU A 144 -5.86 10.15 24.86
C GLU A 144 -6.18 10.07 26.37
N LYS A 145 -5.88 8.94 27.01
CA LYS A 145 -5.99 8.76 28.46
C LYS A 145 -5.13 9.75 29.23
N ARG A 146 -3.86 9.94 28.81
CA ARG A 146 -2.94 10.90 29.44
C ARG A 146 -3.45 12.33 29.31
N LEU A 147 -3.97 12.70 28.14
CA LEU A 147 -4.47 14.05 27.86
C LEU A 147 -5.84 14.32 28.51
N SER A 148 -6.63 13.28 28.77
CA SER A 148 -7.97 13.38 29.36
C SER A 148 -7.98 13.22 30.88
N SER A 149 -6.81 13.16 31.55
CA SER A 149 -6.66 12.79 32.97
C SER A 149 -7.31 13.74 33.99
N GLY A 150 -8.18 14.67 33.56
CA GLY A 150 -9.04 15.49 34.42
C GLY A 150 -10.54 15.18 34.29
N SER A 151 -10.94 14.31 33.36
CA SER A 151 -12.31 13.82 33.22
C SER A 151 -12.36 12.34 33.62
N PRO A 152 -13.40 11.85 34.30
CA PRO A 152 -13.63 10.42 34.50
C PRO A 152 -13.84 9.75 33.14
N SER A 153 -12.73 9.48 32.47
CA SER A 153 -12.66 8.72 31.23
C SER A 153 -12.94 7.28 31.60
N PHE A 154 -14.13 6.86 31.25
CA PHE A 154 -14.49 5.47 31.24
C PHE A 154 -13.61 4.73 30.23
N GLU A 155 -12.78 3.80 30.69
CA GLU A 155 -11.96 2.99 29.80
C GLU A 155 -12.85 2.02 29.02
N ASP A 156 -12.98 2.27 27.71
CA ASP A 156 -13.51 1.30 26.78
C ASP A 156 -12.37 0.38 26.33
N ILE A 157 -12.57 -0.93 26.44
CA ILE A 157 -11.59 -1.89 25.95
C ILE A 157 -11.84 -2.06 24.45
N VAL A 158 -10.86 -1.65 23.64
CA VAL A 158 -10.90 -1.85 22.19
C VAL A 158 -10.01 -3.02 21.82
N GLU A 159 -10.61 -4.10 21.36
CA GLU A 159 -9.88 -5.22 20.78
C GLU A 159 -9.87 -5.07 19.25
N ILE A 160 -8.67 -4.81 18.70
CA ILE A 160 -8.47 -4.85 17.26
C ILE A 160 -8.19 -6.28 16.86
N THR A 161 -9.08 -6.84 16.06
CA THR A 161 -8.83 -8.12 15.40
C THR A 161 -8.14 -7.88 14.06
N PRO A 162 -7.25 -8.79 13.59
CA PRO A 162 -6.57 -8.67 12.30
C PRO A 162 -7.52 -8.57 11.08
N SER A 163 -8.79 -8.92 11.25
CA SER A 163 -9.81 -9.10 10.20
C SER A 163 -10.55 -7.83 9.77
N ARG A 164 -9.99 -6.63 9.93
CA ARG A 164 -10.68 -5.34 9.67
C ARG A 164 -11.97 -5.13 10.51
N SER A 165 -12.13 -5.91 11.57
CA SER A 165 -13.19 -5.73 12.56
C SER A 165 -12.59 -5.15 13.84
N MET A 166 -13.28 -4.17 14.41
CA MET A 166 -12.95 -3.62 15.72
C MET A 166 -14.05 -3.99 16.69
N SER A 167 -13.69 -4.55 17.83
CA SER A 167 -14.62 -4.83 18.92
C SER A 167 -14.41 -3.82 20.04
N PHE A 168 -15.53 -3.30 20.55
CA PHE A 168 -15.54 -2.39 21.69
C PHE A 168 -16.30 -3.08 22.83
N ILE A 169 -15.68 -3.09 24.00
CA ILE A 169 -16.36 -3.42 25.25
C ILE A 169 -16.52 -2.11 26.00
N ILE A 170 -17.77 -1.65 26.12
CA ILE A 170 -18.14 -0.47 26.91
C ILE A 170 -18.75 -0.99 28.22
N PRO A 171 -17.98 -1.02 29.33
CA PRO A 171 -18.50 -1.51 30.59
C PRO A 171 -19.69 -0.67 31.05
N MET A 172 -20.72 -1.31 31.61
CA MET A 172 -21.91 -0.62 32.14
C MET A 172 -22.57 0.34 31.12
N PHE A 173 -22.58 -0.02 29.83
CA PHE A 173 -23.13 0.84 28.78
C PHE A 173 -24.52 1.43 29.10
N PRO A 174 -25.52 0.68 29.58
CA PRO A 174 -26.83 1.25 29.92
C PRO A 174 -26.75 2.33 31.00
N ASP A 175 -26.05 2.06 32.10
CA ASP A 175 -25.90 3.02 33.21
C ASP A 175 -25.16 4.27 32.75
N ARG A 176 -24.12 4.10 31.95
CA ARG A 176 -23.34 5.20 31.38
C ARG A 176 -24.17 6.05 30.41
N MET A 177 -24.98 5.42 29.57
CA MET A 177 -25.93 6.12 28.68
C MET A 177 -26.98 6.89 29.49
N LEU A 178 -27.51 6.30 30.55
CA LEU A 178 -28.48 6.94 31.45
C LEU A 178 -27.88 8.16 32.17
N MET A 179 -26.63 8.09 32.61
CA MET A 179 -25.97 9.18 33.34
C MET A 179 -25.52 10.32 32.43
N SER A 180 -24.92 10.01 31.28
CA SER A 180 -24.27 11.00 30.41
C SER A 180 -25.17 11.53 29.31
N GLY A 181 -26.19 10.76 28.91
CA GLY A 181 -26.98 11.01 27.70
C GLY A 181 -26.21 10.81 26.39
N VAL A 182 -24.88 10.98 26.40
CA VAL A 182 -24.00 10.81 25.25
C VAL A 182 -22.71 10.09 25.67
N LEU A 183 -22.41 8.97 25.01
CA LEU A 183 -21.10 8.31 25.11
C LEU A 183 -20.33 8.49 23.82
N GLN A 184 -19.07 8.88 23.91
CA GLN A 184 -18.22 9.08 22.74
C GLN A 184 -16.92 8.33 22.91
N THR A 185 -16.54 7.57 21.89
CA THR A 185 -15.29 6.82 21.86
C THR A 185 -14.59 7.09 20.52
N ARG A 186 -13.30 7.41 20.56
CA ARG A 186 -12.49 7.71 19.37
C ARG A 186 -11.53 6.57 19.11
N PHE A 187 -11.29 6.20 17.87
CA PHE A 187 -10.39 5.09 17.57
C PHE A 187 -9.77 5.22 16.19
N ILE A 188 -8.62 4.57 16.01
CA ILE A 188 -7.91 4.55 14.74
C ILE A 188 -8.14 3.21 14.05
N MET A 189 -8.58 3.24 12.79
CA MET A 189 -8.75 2.07 11.96
C MET A 189 -8.30 2.37 10.53
N GLN A 190 -7.42 1.54 9.96
CA GLN A 190 -6.87 1.72 8.61
C GLN A 190 -6.20 3.09 8.43
N GLY A 191 -5.59 3.58 9.51
CA GLY A 191 -4.94 4.87 9.58
C GLY A 191 -5.87 6.06 9.53
N GLU A 192 -7.14 5.89 9.87
CA GLU A 192 -8.11 6.98 9.94
C GLU A 192 -8.71 7.10 11.33
N LEU A 193 -8.97 8.34 11.79
CA LEU A 193 -9.58 8.61 13.08
C LEU A 193 -11.10 8.60 12.96
N TYR A 194 -11.73 7.70 13.69
CA TYR A 194 -13.17 7.61 13.81
C TYR A 194 -13.61 8.05 15.20
N THR A 195 -14.82 8.60 15.25
CA THR A 195 -15.53 8.94 16.48
C THR A 195 -16.87 8.23 16.45
N LEU A 196 -17.04 7.23 17.31
CA LEU A 196 -18.32 6.57 17.52
C LEU A 196 -18.98 7.22 18.73
N SER A 197 -20.17 7.79 18.50
CA SER A 197 -20.98 8.41 19.55
C SER A 197 -22.31 7.69 19.69
N PHE A 198 -22.75 7.50 20.92
CA PHE A 198 -24.04 6.95 21.28
C PHE A 198 -24.85 8.05 21.94
N HIS A 199 -26.08 8.27 21.49
CA HIS A 199 -26.98 9.30 22.00
C HIS A 199 -28.24 8.65 22.55
N SER A 200 -28.58 8.95 23.79
CA SER A 200 -29.79 8.44 24.44
C SER A 200 -31.02 9.07 23.80
N LYS A 201 -32.07 8.27 23.63
CA LYS A 201 -33.40 8.68 23.18
C LYS A 201 -34.44 8.17 24.18
N VAL A 202 -35.68 8.67 24.09
CA VAL A 202 -36.78 8.25 24.97
C VAL A 202 -36.99 6.73 24.92
N ASP A 203 -36.89 6.13 23.73
CA ASP A 203 -37.18 4.70 23.50
C ASP A 203 -35.92 3.87 23.17
N GLY A 204 -34.72 4.37 23.48
CA GLY A 204 -33.48 3.63 23.20
C GLY A 204 -32.27 4.53 23.03
N TRP A 205 -31.40 4.20 22.08
CA TRP A 205 -30.20 4.98 21.78
C TRP A 205 -29.87 4.92 20.29
N THR A 206 -29.12 5.91 19.80
CA THR A 206 -28.60 5.93 18.43
C THR A 206 -27.09 5.98 18.41
N ALA A 207 -26.47 5.13 17.58
CA ALA A 207 -25.04 5.17 17.30
C ALA A 207 -24.78 6.02 16.04
N ILE A 208 -23.83 6.95 16.13
CA ILE A 208 -23.38 7.80 15.05
C ILE A 208 -21.86 7.61 14.93
N LEU A 209 -21.43 7.14 13.76
CA LEU A 209 -20.03 7.01 13.43
C LEU A 209 -19.60 8.19 12.55
N VAL A 210 -18.70 9.03 13.07
CA VAL A 210 -18.14 10.19 12.38
C VAL A 210 -16.70 9.91 12.01
N PHE A 211 -16.37 10.08 10.73
CA PHE A 211 -15.01 10.06 10.24
C PHE A 211 -14.39 11.46 10.38
N SER A 212 -13.22 11.56 11.00
CA SER A 212 -12.45 12.81 11.11
C SER A 212 -11.31 12.78 10.08
N PRO A 213 -11.44 13.45 8.92
CA PRO A 213 -10.38 13.50 7.93
C PRO A 213 -9.12 14.13 8.53
N ARG A 214 -7.95 13.70 8.05
CA ARG A 214 -6.68 14.26 8.50
C ARG A 214 -6.61 15.74 8.13
N PRO A 215 -6.09 16.61 9.01
CA PRO A 215 -5.85 18.00 8.67
C PRO A 215 -4.95 18.11 7.44
N GLY A 216 -5.43 18.76 6.37
CA GLY A 216 -4.70 18.95 5.12
C GLY A 216 -5.05 17.96 4.00
N ASP A 217 -5.81 16.89 4.28
CA ASP A 217 -6.34 16.05 3.21
C ASP A 217 -7.47 16.80 2.49
N VAL A 218 -7.23 17.16 1.22
CA VAL A 218 -8.32 17.54 0.31
C VAL A 218 -9.26 16.36 0.27
N LEU A 219 -10.53 16.56 0.66
CA LEU A 219 -11.61 15.57 0.68
C LEU A 219 -11.83 14.96 -0.71
N LYS A 220 -10.90 14.12 -1.18
CA LYS A 220 -11.20 13.08 -2.15
C LYS A 220 -12.04 12.10 -1.37
N VAL A 221 -13.35 12.20 -1.54
CA VAL A 221 -14.37 11.38 -0.89
C VAL A 221 -14.05 9.90 -1.17
N ARG A 222 -13.18 9.31 -0.36
CA ARG A 222 -13.09 7.86 -0.21
C ARG A 222 -14.33 7.52 0.59
N ARG A 223 -15.35 7.00 -0.10
CA ARG A 223 -16.53 6.45 0.58
C ARG A 223 -16.01 5.40 1.56
N PRO A 224 -16.25 5.53 2.88
CA PRO A 224 -15.88 4.47 3.79
C PRO A 224 -16.62 3.21 3.35
N THR A 225 -15.88 2.13 3.17
CA THR A 225 -16.44 0.78 3.08
C THR A 225 -17.42 0.58 4.24
N TRP A 226 -18.58 0.00 3.94
CA TRP A 226 -19.65 -0.31 4.89
C TRP A 226 -19.12 -0.73 6.26
N VAL A 227 -19.48 0.02 7.30
CA VAL A 227 -19.18 -0.35 8.69
C VAL A 227 -20.40 -1.04 9.27
N SER A 228 -20.28 -2.33 9.54
CA SER A 228 -21.30 -3.08 10.29
C SER A 228 -20.94 -3.00 11.77
N LEU A 229 -21.85 -2.47 12.59
CA LEU A 229 -21.71 -2.51 14.04
C LEU A 229 -22.47 -3.74 14.56
N VAL A 230 -21.74 -4.65 15.19
CA VAL A 230 -22.32 -5.81 15.86
C VAL A 230 -22.22 -5.59 17.37
N PHE A 231 -23.38 -5.51 18.02
CA PHE A 231 -23.51 -5.39 19.46
C PHE A 231 -23.70 -6.76 20.07
N LYS A 232 -22.95 -7.07 21.12
CA LYS A 232 -23.12 -8.29 21.91
C LYS A 232 -23.28 -7.90 23.37
N SER A 233 -24.39 -8.31 24.00
CA SER A 233 -24.55 -8.20 25.44
C SER A 233 -23.62 -9.21 26.13
N ALA A 234 -22.83 -8.73 27.08
CA ALA A 234 -21.92 -9.57 27.85
C ALA A 234 -22.66 -10.50 28.83
N THR A 235 -23.85 -10.12 29.27
CA THR A 235 -24.60 -10.84 30.32
C THR A 235 -25.61 -11.84 29.75
N ASP A 236 -26.22 -11.52 28.61
CA ASP A 236 -27.44 -12.24 28.18
C ASP A 236 -27.25 -13.02 26.87
N GLY A 237 -26.05 -12.96 26.27
CA GLY A 237 -25.76 -13.62 24.98
C GLY A 237 -26.54 -13.07 23.78
N LEU A 238 -27.38 -12.04 23.99
CA LEU A 238 -28.11 -11.35 22.93
C LEU A 238 -27.12 -10.59 22.04
N SER A 239 -27.16 -10.89 20.74
CA SER A 239 -26.44 -10.14 19.72
C SER A 239 -27.40 -9.39 18.81
N GLY A 240 -27.17 -8.09 18.65
CA GLY A 240 -27.79 -7.27 17.62
C GLY A 240 -26.76 -6.88 16.57
N SER A 241 -27.16 -6.69 15.32
CA SER A 241 -26.31 -6.10 14.29
C SER A 241 -27.05 -4.95 13.64
N CYS A 242 -26.41 -3.79 13.51
CA CYS A 242 -26.93 -2.72 12.67
C CYS A 242 -25.91 -2.36 11.60
N ASN A 243 -26.42 -2.08 10.40
CA ASN A 243 -25.62 -1.46 9.36
C ASN A 243 -25.69 0.04 9.58
N VAL A 244 -24.55 0.67 9.88
CA VAL A 244 -24.48 2.13 9.98
C VAL A 244 -24.23 2.68 8.59
N ALA A 245 -25.24 3.30 8.00
CA ALA A 245 -25.02 4.15 6.85
C ALA A 245 -24.17 5.34 7.31
N SER A 246 -23.02 5.55 6.68
CA SER A 246 -22.12 6.66 6.98
C SER A 246 -22.87 8.00 6.85
N VAL A 247 -22.92 8.78 7.92
CA VAL A 247 -23.45 10.16 7.88
C VAL A 247 -22.31 11.08 7.45
N PHE A 248 -22.39 11.61 6.24
CA PHE A 248 -21.53 12.72 5.81
C PHE A 248 -22.16 14.01 6.33
N GLN A 249 -21.38 14.80 7.07
CA GLN A 249 -21.88 16.05 7.65
C GLN A 249 -22.01 17.13 6.55
N TYR A 250 -23.20 17.23 5.96
CA TYR A 250 -23.80 18.45 5.42
C TYR A 250 -25.30 18.36 5.70
N ASP A 251 -25.73 19.09 6.74
CA ASP A 251 -27.07 19.13 7.34
C ASP A 251 -27.72 17.80 7.80
N SER A 252 -28.30 17.88 8.99
CA SER A 252 -28.75 16.76 9.83
C SER A 252 -29.72 15.79 9.14
N ALA A 253 -29.37 14.49 9.10
CA ALA A 253 -30.31 13.40 8.94
C ALA A 253 -30.11 12.36 10.07
N THR A 254 -31.16 12.18 10.87
CA THR A 254 -31.25 11.19 11.96
C THR A 254 -32.05 9.98 11.49
N PHE A 255 -31.53 8.77 11.70
CA PHE A 255 -32.31 7.54 11.50
C PHE A 255 -32.69 6.91 12.85
N PRO A 256 -33.95 6.51 13.06
CA PRO A 256 -34.35 5.69 14.19
C PRO A 256 -33.87 4.24 14.01
N VAL A 257 -33.42 3.62 15.10
CA VAL A 257 -33.12 2.18 15.14
C VAL A 257 -34.30 1.52 15.85
N ASP A 258 -35.23 0.96 15.07
CA ASP A 258 -36.30 0.13 15.63
C ASP A 258 -35.81 -1.32 15.75
N PHE A 259 -35.80 -1.84 16.97
CA PHE A 259 -35.57 -3.25 17.26
C PHE A 259 -36.78 -4.07 16.77
N LEU A 260 -36.69 -4.67 15.58
CA LEU A 260 -37.72 -5.62 15.11
C LEU A 260 -37.20 -7.07 15.08
N ARG A 261 -37.99 -7.88 15.77
CA ARG A 261 -37.94 -9.33 15.97
C ARG A 261 -37.70 -10.07 14.65
N ALA A 262 -36.58 -10.79 14.53
CA ALA A 262 -36.26 -11.60 13.36
C ALA A 262 -37.31 -12.70 13.13
N ARG A 263 -37.92 -12.74 11.95
CA ARG A 263 -38.72 -13.87 11.47
C ARG A 263 -38.16 -14.31 10.13
N ASN A 264 -37.69 -15.56 10.09
CA ASN A 264 -37.23 -16.24 8.88
C ASN A 264 -38.38 -16.39 7.89
N SER A 265 -38.25 -15.82 6.70
CA SER A 265 -39.02 -16.23 5.52
C SER A 265 -38.13 -16.17 4.29
N GLN A 266 -37.75 -17.34 3.79
CA GLN A 266 -37.30 -17.51 2.41
C GLN A 266 -38.52 -17.31 1.51
N GLU A 267 -38.56 -16.21 0.76
CA GLU A 267 -39.35 -16.11 -0.46
C GLU A 267 -38.40 -16.03 -1.65
N PRO A 268 -38.51 -16.94 -2.64
CA PRO A 268 -37.83 -16.80 -3.91
C PRO A 268 -38.75 -16.07 -4.88
N LEU A 269 -38.30 -14.95 -5.44
CA LEU A 269 -38.69 -14.42 -6.75
C LEU A 269 -37.84 -13.17 -7.00
N THR A 270 -36.70 -13.33 -7.66
CA THR A 270 -36.03 -12.19 -8.31
C THR A 270 -36.13 -12.35 -9.82
N PRO A 271 -36.46 -11.27 -10.56
CA PRO A 271 -36.52 -11.29 -12.02
C PRO A 271 -35.18 -11.72 -12.63
N PRO A 272 -35.15 -12.15 -13.91
CA PRO A 272 -33.92 -12.59 -14.56
C PRO A 272 -32.83 -11.54 -14.37
N PHE A 273 -31.72 -11.97 -13.78
CA PHE A 273 -30.56 -11.15 -13.47
C PHE A 273 -30.03 -10.52 -14.75
N LYS A 274 -30.18 -9.21 -14.90
CA LYS A 274 -29.66 -8.45 -16.03
C LYS A 274 -28.20 -8.10 -15.76
N ALA A 275 -27.33 -8.44 -16.70
CA ALA A 275 -25.90 -8.16 -16.64
C ALA A 275 -25.61 -6.69 -16.31
N GLU A 276 -26.42 -5.79 -16.88
CA GLU A 276 -26.31 -4.34 -16.72
C GLU A 276 -26.46 -3.90 -15.25
N SER A 277 -27.23 -4.63 -14.45
CA SER A 277 -27.47 -4.30 -13.03
C SER A 277 -26.22 -4.43 -12.17
N LEU A 278 -25.23 -5.24 -12.55
CA LEU A 278 -23.97 -5.37 -11.80
C LEU A 278 -23.06 -4.14 -11.97
N PHE A 279 -23.25 -3.37 -13.04
CA PHE A 279 -22.51 -2.15 -13.32
C PHE A 279 -23.05 -0.95 -12.54
N GLU A 280 -24.29 -1.01 -12.07
CA GLU A 280 -24.86 0.00 -11.19
C GLU A 280 -24.12 0.01 -9.85
N THR A 281 -23.63 1.18 -9.45
CA THR A 281 -22.80 1.35 -8.24
C THR A 281 -23.49 0.88 -6.95
N ASP A 282 -24.82 0.91 -6.92
CA ASP A 282 -25.61 0.66 -5.70
C ASP A 282 -26.29 -0.72 -5.71
N HIS A 283 -26.03 -1.57 -6.71
CA HIS A 283 -26.70 -2.87 -6.80
C HIS A 283 -26.14 -3.88 -5.76
N PRO A 284 -26.99 -4.59 -5.00
CA PRO A 284 -26.54 -5.50 -3.94
C PRO A 284 -25.69 -6.66 -4.45
N ALA A 285 -25.87 -7.09 -5.71
CA ALA A 285 -25.03 -8.13 -6.31
C ALA A 285 -23.58 -7.68 -6.49
N ARG A 286 -23.36 -6.39 -6.79
CA ARG A 286 -22.01 -5.80 -6.88
C ARG A 286 -21.30 -5.90 -5.53
N ALA A 287 -21.95 -5.46 -4.46
CA ALA A 287 -21.39 -5.54 -3.11
C ALA A 287 -21.06 -6.98 -2.70
N ARG A 288 -21.96 -7.94 -3.00
CA ARG A 288 -21.72 -9.37 -2.75
C ARG A 288 -20.53 -9.91 -3.54
N PHE A 289 -20.41 -9.55 -4.82
CA PHE A 289 -19.29 -9.97 -5.66
C PHE A 289 -17.95 -9.43 -5.12
N VAL A 290 -17.90 -8.14 -4.75
CA VAL A 290 -16.70 -7.54 -4.13
C VAL A 290 -16.35 -8.22 -2.82
N ALA A 291 -17.34 -8.53 -1.97
CA ALA A 291 -17.10 -9.25 -0.72
C ALA A 291 -16.50 -10.64 -0.96
N LEU A 292 -16.96 -11.38 -1.98
CA LEU A 292 -16.37 -12.66 -2.38
C LEU A 292 -14.91 -12.48 -2.79
N LEU A 293 -14.60 -11.52 -3.67
CA LEU A 293 -13.22 -11.26 -4.10
C LEU A 293 -12.31 -10.89 -2.91
N CYS A 294 -12.77 -10.01 -2.00
CA CYS A 294 -12.04 -9.65 -0.78
C CYS A 294 -11.69 -10.89 0.08
N ALA A 295 -12.65 -11.79 0.26
CA ALA A 295 -12.46 -13.00 1.05
C ALA A 295 -11.39 -13.90 0.43
N ALA A 296 -11.44 -14.15 -0.88
CA ALA A 296 -10.46 -15.01 -1.55
C ALA A 296 -9.07 -14.40 -1.68
N ILE A 297 -8.96 -13.07 -1.79
CA ILE A 297 -7.66 -12.37 -1.76
C ILE A 297 -6.93 -12.58 -0.43
N SER A 298 -7.68 -12.75 0.66
CA SER A 298 -7.14 -12.88 2.01
C SER A 298 -6.72 -14.31 2.35
N SER A 299 -7.07 -15.32 1.54
CA SER A 299 -7.06 -16.72 1.94
C SER A 299 -5.83 -17.53 1.49
N GLU A 300 -4.64 -16.92 1.47
CA GLU A 300 -3.33 -17.56 1.17
C GLU A 300 -3.38 -18.72 0.15
N ASP A 301 -3.64 -18.41 -1.13
CA ASP A 301 -3.52 -19.32 -2.29
C ASP A 301 -4.22 -20.70 -2.18
N ASP A 302 -5.31 -20.80 -1.39
CA ASP A 302 -6.08 -22.04 -1.25
C ASP A 302 -6.95 -22.32 -2.51
N PRO A 303 -6.72 -23.43 -3.24
CA PRO A 303 -7.47 -23.79 -4.44
C PRO A 303 -8.95 -24.08 -4.17
N LYS A 304 -9.31 -24.54 -2.96
CA LYS A 304 -10.70 -24.80 -2.58
C LYS A 304 -11.47 -23.50 -2.46
N ILE A 305 -10.88 -22.49 -1.83
CA ILE A 305 -11.51 -21.16 -1.67
C ILE A 305 -11.65 -20.48 -3.03
N ALA A 306 -10.66 -20.64 -3.92
CA ALA A 306 -10.76 -20.17 -5.30
C ALA A 306 -11.93 -20.81 -6.06
N SER A 307 -12.09 -22.14 -5.95
CA SER A 307 -13.20 -22.88 -6.57
C SER A 307 -14.57 -22.47 -5.99
N ASP A 308 -14.67 -22.35 -4.66
CA ASP A 308 -15.88 -21.90 -3.98
C ASP A 308 -16.26 -20.47 -4.40
N LEU A 309 -15.26 -19.58 -4.58
CA LEU A 309 -15.49 -18.24 -5.10
C LEU A 309 -16.06 -18.27 -6.52
N VAL A 310 -15.46 -19.05 -7.43
CA VAL A 310 -15.95 -19.17 -8.80
C VAL A 310 -17.38 -19.72 -8.81
N SER A 311 -17.65 -20.77 -8.03
CA SER A 311 -19.00 -21.35 -7.90
C SER A 311 -20.02 -20.32 -7.41
N ASN A 312 -19.69 -19.56 -6.36
CA ASN A 312 -20.59 -18.53 -5.81
C ASN A 312 -20.75 -17.33 -6.76
N SER A 313 -19.69 -16.96 -7.48
CA SER A 313 -19.72 -15.93 -8.52
C SER A 313 -20.61 -16.33 -9.69
N LEU A 314 -20.55 -17.60 -10.12
CA LEU A 314 -21.46 -18.15 -11.13
C LEU A 314 -22.91 -18.10 -10.64
N LYS A 315 -23.19 -18.48 -9.39
CA LYS A 315 -24.54 -18.38 -8.82
C LYS A 315 -25.07 -16.94 -8.85
N LEU A 316 -24.22 -15.94 -8.54
CA LEU A 316 -24.60 -14.52 -8.66
C LEU A 316 -24.89 -14.12 -10.11
N CYS A 317 -24.23 -14.75 -11.08
CA CYS A 317 -24.44 -14.54 -12.52
C CYS A 317 -25.53 -15.46 -13.11
N GLY A 318 -26.41 -16.04 -12.28
CA GLY A 318 -27.46 -16.96 -12.75
C GLY A 318 -26.94 -18.25 -13.38
N GLY A 319 -25.68 -18.62 -13.12
CA GLY A 319 -24.99 -19.79 -13.68
C GLY A 319 -24.30 -19.54 -15.02
N SER A 320 -24.38 -18.33 -15.62
CA SER A 320 -23.75 -18.05 -16.90
C SER A 320 -22.25 -17.77 -16.78
N THR A 321 -21.45 -18.60 -17.45
CA THR A 321 -20.00 -18.42 -17.62
C THR A 321 -19.67 -17.21 -18.48
N GLU A 322 -20.51 -16.93 -19.49
CA GLU A 322 -20.38 -15.79 -20.41
C GLU A 322 -20.50 -14.49 -19.66
N LEU A 323 -21.53 -14.38 -18.81
CA LEU A 323 -21.77 -13.20 -18.00
C LEU A 323 -20.64 -12.98 -17.00
N LEU A 324 -20.24 -14.03 -16.27
CA LEU A 324 -19.12 -13.93 -15.33
C LEU A 324 -17.83 -13.52 -16.05
N SER A 325 -17.57 -14.07 -17.23
CA SER A 325 -16.44 -13.67 -18.08
C SER A 325 -16.50 -12.19 -18.46
N GLN A 326 -17.67 -11.67 -18.86
CA GLN A 326 -17.83 -10.25 -19.18
C GLN A 326 -17.59 -9.35 -17.95
N ILE A 327 -18.10 -9.74 -16.79
CA ILE A 327 -17.89 -9.02 -15.51
C ILE A 327 -16.41 -9.00 -15.13
N LEU A 328 -15.69 -10.11 -15.28
CA LEU A 328 -14.26 -10.19 -14.96
C LEU A 328 -13.38 -9.35 -15.89
N GLN A 329 -13.85 -9.09 -17.11
CA GLN A 329 -13.09 -8.40 -18.17
C GLN A 329 -13.48 -6.94 -18.38
N SER A 330 -14.48 -6.42 -17.65
CA SER A 330 -14.99 -5.04 -17.76
C SER A 330 -14.51 -4.15 -16.62
N GLU A 331 -14.43 -2.85 -16.87
CA GLU A 331 -14.01 -1.84 -15.90
C GLU A 331 -15.21 -1.35 -15.10
N TRP A 332 -15.36 -1.86 -13.88
CA TRP A 332 -16.44 -1.44 -12.98
C TRP A 332 -16.00 -1.30 -11.53
N LEU A 333 -14.79 -1.76 -11.18
CA LEU A 333 -14.19 -1.61 -9.86
C LEU A 333 -13.24 -0.41 -9.84
N ASP A 334 -13.79 0.77 -9.60
CA ASP A 334 -13.03 2.03 -9.55
C ASP A 334 -12.17 2.22 -10.82
N ASP A 335 -12.83 2.15 -11.99
CA ASP A 335 -12.19 2.22 -13.32
C ASP A 335 -11.15 1.13 -13.59
N ASN A 336 -11.24 0.00 -12.88
CA ASN A 336 -10.38 -1.16 -13.08
C ASN A 336 -11.20 -2.44 -13.29
N THR A 337 -10.57 -3.42 -13.94
CA THR A 337 -11.12 -4.78 -14.03
C THR A 337 -10.91 -5.53 -12.70
N PRO A 338 -11.77 -6.52 -12.39
CA PRO A 338 -11.53 -7.46 -11.29
C PRO A 338 -10.12 -8.06 -11.29
N PHE A 339 -9.54 -8.39 -12.44
CA PHE A 339 -8.18 -8.89 -12.51
C PHE A 339 -7.15 -7.87 -11.98
N HIS A 340 -7.25 -6.61 -12.38
CA HIS A 340 -6.33 -5.57 -11.89
C HIS A 340 -6.46 -5.37 -10.39
N TRP A 341 -7.70 -5.35 -9.90
CA TRP A 341 -7.98 -5.19 -8.48
C TRP A 341 -7.42 -6.36 -7.66
N ILE A 342 -7.63 -7.61 -8.10
CA ILE A 342 -7.10 -8.82 -7.45
C ILE A 342 -5.57 -8.81 -7.44
N ILE A 343 -4.94 -8.61 -8.60
CA ILE A 343 -3.48 -8.60 -8.72
C ILE A 343 -2.88 -7.53 -7.81
N SER A 344 -3.48 -6.34 -7.75
CA SER A 344 -2.99 -5.22 -6.94
C SER A 344 -3.07 -5.48 -5.43
N ASN A 345 -4.10 -6.18 -4.96
CA ASN A 345 -4.40 -6.36 -3.53
C ASN A 345 -3.94 -7.70 -2.93
N MET A 346 -3.75 -8.75 -3.73
CA MET A 346 -3.38 -10.08 -3.25
C MET A 346 -1.97 -10.13 -2.65
N GLN A 347 -1.72 -10.79 -1.52
CA GLN A 347 -0.37 -10.91 -0.95
C GLN A 347 0.47 -11.96 -1.72
N ILE A 348 0.86 -11.64 -2.96
CA ILE A 348 1.64 -12.54 -3.83
C ILE A 348 3.11 -12.36 -3.49
N ARG A 349 3.68 -13.30 -2.73
CA ARG A 349 5.14 -13.45 -2.62
C ARG A 349 5.68 -13.76 -4.02
N ASN A 350 6.94 -13.43 -4.33
CA ASN A 350 7.58 -13.63 -5.65
C ASN A 350 7.47 -15.09 -6.16
N SER A 351 6.29 -15.51 -6.63
CA SER A 351 5.97 -16.86 -7.05
C SER A 351 6.08 -16.92 -8.56
N LYS A 352 6.79 -17.93 -9.05
CA LYS A 352 6.80 -18.28 -10.47
C LYS A 352 5.51 -19.00 -10.90
N ARG A 353 4.66 -19.37 -9.93
CA ARG A 353 3.37 -20.04 -10.11
C ARG A 353 2.25 -19.01 -10.09
N LEU A 354 1.25 -19.28 -10.93
CA LEU A 354 0.01 -18.51 -10.96
C LEU A 354 -0.78 -18.85 -9.70
N PRO A 355 -1.23 -17.85 -8.92
CA PRO A 355 -2.11 -18.11 -7.79
C PRO A 355 -3.39 -18.83 -8.23
N ALA A 356 -3.85 -19.79 -7.44
CA ALA A 356 -5.02 -20.62 -7.72
C ALA A 356 -6.27 -19.78 -8.00
N LEU A 357 -6.46 -18.65 -7.29
CA LEU A 357 -7.56 -17.73 -7.56
C LEU A 357 -7.51 -17.15 -8.97
N LEU A 358 -6.33 -16.69 -9.43
CA LEU A 358 -6.17 -16.12 -10.77
C LEU A 358 -6.31 -17.21 -11.83
N GLU A 359 -5.76 -18.40 -11.59
CA GLU A 359 -5.90 -19.55 -12.49
C GLU A 359 -7.38 -19.92 -12.70
N GLN A 360 -8.15 -20.08 -11.62
CA GLN A 360 -9.57 -20.43 -11.67
C GLN A 360 -10.40 -19.33 -12.38
N LEU A 361 -10.15 -18.05 -12.09
CA LEU A 361 -10.85 -16.95 -12.76
C LEU A 361 -10.52 -16.85 -14.26
N LEU A 362 -9.28 -17.13 -14.65
CA LEU A 362 -8.85 -17.16 -16.05
C LEU A 362 -9.41 -18.37 -16.81
N GLN A 363 -9.68 -19.49 -16.13
CA GLN A 363 -10.35 -20.65 -16.72
C GLN A 363 -11.82 -20.37 -17.06
N VAL A 364 -12.48 -19.51 -16.28
CA VAL A 364 -13.88 -19.11 -16.51
C VAL A 364 -14.01 -18.10 -17.65
N CYS A 365 -12.99 -17.30 -17.91
CA CYS A 365 -13.05 -16.28 -18.95
C CYS A 365 -13.13 -16.89 -20.35
N ILE A 366 -14.13 -16.45 -21.12
CA ILE A 366 -14.24 -16.71 -22.55
C ILE A 366 -13.03 -16.09 -23.23
N ARG A 367 -12.40 -16.89 -24.07
CA ARG A 367 -11.16 -16.54 -24.76
C ARG A 367 -11.43 -16.05 -26.18
N PRO A 368 -10.58 -15.15 -26.72
CA PRO A 368 -9.43 -14.51 -26.05
C PRO A 368 -9.84 -13.45 -25.02
N LEU A 369 -8.96 -13.15 -24.07
CA LEU A 369 -9.20 -12.03 -23.14
C LEU A 369 -9.35 -10.71 -23.92
N SER A 370 -10.29 -9.88 -23.49
CA SER A 370 -10.51 -8.53 -24.01
C SER A 370 -9.24 -7.70 -23.89
N GLN A 371 -9.01 -6.78 -24.83
CA GLN A 371 -7.84 -5.90 -24.80
C GLN A 371 -7.78 -5.11 -23.49
N VAL A 372 -8.94 -4.66 -22.99
CA VAL A 372 -9.09 -3.98 -21.70
C VAL A 372 -8.59 -4.85 -20.54
N ALA A 373 -9.05 -6.11 -20.44
CA ALA A 373 -8.59 -7.01 -19.39
C ALA A 373 -7.09 -7.29 -19.48
N ARG A 374 -6.56 -7.45 -20.70
CA ARG A 374 -5.13 -7.65 -20.95
C ARG A 374 -4.30 -6.46 -20.48
N ASP A 375 -4.67 -5.24 -20.86
CA ASP A 375 -3.98 -4.02 -20.45
C ASP A 375 -4.09 -3.78 -18.94
N SER A 376 -5.24 -4.12 -18.35
CA SER A 376 -5.51 -4.01 -16.91
C SER A 376 -4.63 -4.98 -16.10
N ILE A 377 -4.48 -6.24 -16.55
CA ILE A 377 -3.57 -7.24 -15.97
C ILE A 377 -2.10 -6.77 -16.07
N ASP A 378 -1.68 -6.34 -17.26
CA ASP A 378 -0.31 -5.90 -17.52
C ASP A 378 0.04 -4.69 -16.63
N SER A 379 -0.89 -3.73 -16.52
CA SER A 379 -0.80 -2.56 -15.64
C SER A 379 -0.68 -2.94 -14.16
N ALA A 380 -1.47 -3.91 -13.68
CA ALA A 380 -1.42 -4.36 -12.29
C ALA A 380 -0.08 -5.02 -11.95
N CYS A 381 0.42 -5.88 -12.84
CA CYS A 381 1.70 -6.53 -12.67
C CYS A 381 2.84 -5.50 -12.66
N CYS A 382 2.77 -4.50 -13.55
CA CYS A 382 3.72 -3.39 -13.58
C CYS A 382 3.72 -2.59 -12.29
N LYS A 383 2.54 -2.22 -11.78
CA LYS A 383 2.41 -1.47 -10.53
C LYS A 383 3.09 -2.18 -9.36
N ARG A 384 3.07 -3.52 -9.35
CA ARG A 384 3.72 -4.35 -8.33
C ARG A 384 5.19 -4.65 -8.58
N GLY A 385 5.65 -4.56 -9.83
CA GLY A 385 7.01 -4.98 -10.19
C GLY A 385 7.26 -6.48 -10.05
N ASN A 386 6.20 -7.31 -10.13
CA ASN A 386 6.31 -8.76 -9.99
C ASN A 386 6.38 -9.44 -11.37
N ASP A 387 7.59 -9.52 -11.94
CA ASP A 387 7.82 -10.19 -13.22
C ASP A 387 7.48 -11.69 -13.15
N GLY A 388 7.72 -12.36 -12.02
CA GLY A 388 7.41 -13.79 -11.88
C GLY A 388 5.93 -14.11 -12.10
N LEU A 389 5.04 -13.29 -11.54
CA LEU A 389 3.60 -13.39 -11.76
C LEU A 389 3.22 -13.05 -13.20
N PHE A 390 3.80 -11.99 -13.77
CA PHE A 390 3.56 -11.61 -15.17
C PHE A 390 3.93 -12.75 -16.13
N GLN A 391 5.11 -13.34 -15.95
CA GLN A 391 5.52 -14.49 -16.75
C GLN A 391 4.56 -15.68 -16.57
N ALA A 392 4.11 -15.96 -15.34
CA ALA A 392 3.13 -17.03 -15.09
C ALA A 392 1.80 -16.80 -15.80
N LEU A 393 1.29 -15.55 -15.78
CA LEU A 393 0.09 -15.14 -16.49
C LEU A 393 0.26 -15.26 -18.01
N GLU A 394 1.41 -14.82 -18.56
CA GLU A 394 1.69 -14.97 -19.98
C GLU A 394 1.72 -16.44 -20.39
N ARG A 395 2.36 -17.36 -19.64
CA ARG A 395 2.31 -18.80 -20.01
C ARG A 395 0.89 -19.33 -19.99
N HIS A 396 0.10 -18.94 -19.01
CA HIS A 396 -1.30 -19.37 -18.93
C HIS A 396 -2.11 -18.85 -20.12
N ARG A 397 -1.93 -17.58 -20.54
CA ARG A 397 -2.59 -17.02 -21.74
C ARG A 397 -2.16 -17.75 -23.02
N LEU A 398 -0.87 -18.01 -23.13
CA LEU A 398 -0.25 -18.63 -24.28
C LEU A 398 -0.65 -20.10 -24.51
N LEU A 399 -0.90 -20.86 -23.45
CA LEU A 399 -1.42 -22.24 -23.55
C LEU A 399 -2.83 -22.32 -24.16
N HIS A 400 -3.47 -21.17 -24.36
CA HIS A 400 -4.91 -21.08 -24.29
C HIS A 400 -5.52 -20.17 -25.35
N ASP A 401 -4.75 -19.28 -25.98
CA ASP A 401 -5.21 -18.44 -27.07
C ASP A 401 -5.05 -19.07 -28.49
N THR A 402 -4.17 -20.06 -28.74
CA THR A 402 -3.98 -20.81 -30.02
C THR A 402 -3.80 -19.98 -31.33
N PRO A 403 -3.38 -20.56 -32.48
CA PRO A 403 -2.25 -21.45 -32.75
C PRO A 403 -1.09 -20.75 -33.51
N ALA A 404 -1.15 -19.44 -33.76
CA ALA A 404 -0.42 -18.86 -34.90
C ALA A 404 1.09 -18.66 -34.71
N SER A 405 1.66 -18.86 -33.53
CA SER A 405 3.11 -19.01 -33.35
C SER A 405 3.39 -19.61 -31.98
N PRO A 406 4.26 -20.64 -31.87
CA PRO A 406 4.71 -21.13 -30.58
C PRO A 406 5.39 -19.97 -29.86
N PRO A 407 4.85 -19.53 -28.72
CA PRO A 407 5.46 -18.45 -27.99
C PRO A 407 6.82 -18.92 -27.47
N THR A 408 7.77 -18.02 -27.52
CA THR A 408 9.11 -18.24 -26.96
C THR A 408 9.02 -18.12 -25.44
N LEU A 409 8.44 -19.13 -24.80
CA LEU A 409 8.49 -19.29 -23.36
C LEU A 409 9.95 -19.42 -22.93
N PHE A 410 10.38 -18.52 -22.05
CA PHE A 410 11.71 -18.52 -21.47
C PHE A 410 11.73 -19.53 -20.32
N GLU A 411 12.58 -20.55 -20.45
CA GLU A 411 12.90 -21.43 -19.33
C GLU A 411 13.62 -20.62 -18.25
N ASP A 412 13.08 -20.68 -17.03
CA ASP A 412 13.53 -20.40 -15.64
C ASP A 412 14.80 -19.58 -15.30
N SER A 413 15.53 -19.06 -16.28
CA SER A 413 16.86 -18.47 -16.19
C SER A 413 16.87 -16.95 -16.26
N THR A 414 15.70 -16.31 -16.26
CA THR A 414 15.62 -14.85 -16.21
C THR A 414 16.14 -14.37 -14.86
N GLN A 415 17.36 -13.83 -14.85
CA GLN A 415 17.96 -13.20 -13.67
C GLN A 415 17.72 -11.70 -13.77
N ILE A 416 16.82 -11.20 -12.92
CA ILE A 416 16.53 -9.77 -12.82
C ILE A 416 17.24 -9.22 -11.59
N SER A 417 18.13 -8.26 -11.81
CA SER A 417 18.74 -7.43 -10.78
C SER A 417 18.28 -5.99 -10.93
N ALA A 418 18.61 -5.12 -9.96
CA ALA A 418 18.12 -3.74 -9.92
C ALA A 418 18.38 -2.89 -11.18
N SER A 419 19.36 -3.25 -12.02
CA SER A 419 19.70 -2.53 -13.26
C SER A 419 20.05 -3.44 -14.44
N LYS A 420 19.95 -4.75 -14.28
CA LYS A 420 20.36 -5.72 -15.30
C LYS A 420 19.35 -6.85 -15.36
N VAL A 421 18.85 -7.11 -16.57
CA VAL A 421 18.01 -8.25 -16.89
C VAL A 421 18.82 -9.18 -17.78
N SER A 422 18.93 -10.44 -17.37
CA SER A 422 19.60 -11.48 -18.14
C SER A 422 18.60 -12.57 -18.47
N PHE A 423 18.48 -12.94 -19.73
CA PHE A 423 17.67 -14.10 -20.16
C PHE A 423 18.36 -14.85 -21.29
N VAL A 424 17.99 -16.12 -21.43
CA VAL A 424 18.49 -17.01 -22.48
C VAL A 424 17.34 -17.34 -23.40
N ILE A 425 17.50 -17.08 -24.70
CA ILE A 425 16.56 -17.54 -25.72
C ILE A 425 17.07 -18.88 -26.26
N PRO A 426 16.44 -20.02 -25.88
CA PRO A 426 16.87 -21.32 -26.38
C PRO A 426 16.54 -21.44 -27.87
N MET A 427 17.42 -22.07 -28.64
CA MET A 427 17.24 -22.30 -30.09
C MET A 427 16.88 -21.02 -30.86
N PHE A 428 17.56 -19.92 -30.55
CA PHE A 428 17.21 -18.60 -31.08
C PHE A 428 17.25 -18.57 -32.61
N THR A 429 18.28 -19.18 -33.20
CA THR A 429 18.44 -19.22 -34.65
C THR A 429 17.33 -19.99 -35.33
N GLU A 430 16.98 -21.18 -34.83
CA GLU A 430 15.88 -21.96 -35.41
C GLU A 430 14.57 -21.25 -35.24
N ARG A 431 14.33 -20.66 -34.06
CA ARG A 431 13.12 -19.89 -33.81
C ARG A 431 13.02 -18.69 -34.75
N MET A 432 14.10 -17.96 -35.02
CA MET A 432 14.13 -16.86 -36.00
C MET A 432 13.96 -17.34 -37.45
N LEU A 433 14.37 -18.58 -37.77
CA LEU A 433 14.17 -19.17 -39.08
C LEU A 433 12.72 -19.67 -39.28
N THR A 434 12.08 -20.15 -38.21
CA THR A 434 10.69 -20.65 -38.25
C THR A 434 9.65 -19.57 -37.99
N SER A 435 10.01 -18.51 -37.26
CA SER A 435 9.12 -17.44 -36.84
C SER A 435 9.61 -16.12 -37.43
N THR A 436 8.69 -15.34 -37.99
CA THR A 436 9.01 -14.01 -38.56
C THR A 436 9.47 -13.01 -37.49
N ALA A 437 9.10 -13.25 -36.24
CA ALA A 437 9.56 -12.47 -35.09
C ALA A 437 9.63 -13.29 -33.80
N ILE A 438 10.51 -12.88 -32.90
CA ILE A 438 10.57 -13.34 -31.50
C ILE A 438 10.28 -12.15 -30.60
N VAL A 439 9.26 -12.25 -29.76
CA VAL A 439 8.86 -11.16 -28.85
C VAL A 439 9.02 -11.60 -27.40
N VAL A 440 9.77 -10.81 -26.64
CA VAL A 440 10.10 -11.03 -25.23
C VAL A 440 9.50 -9.91 -24.41
N ARG A 441 8.60 -10.23 -23.48
CA ARG A 441 7.96 -9.26 -22.60
C ARG A 441 8.42 -9.49 -21.17
N PHE A 442 8.80 -8.44 -20.44
CA PHE A 442 9.23 -8.54 -19.04
C PHE A 442 8.98 -7.26 -18.26
N ILE A 443 8.89 -7.38 -16.94
CA ILE A 443 8.69 -6.24 -16.04
C ILE A 443 10.01 -5.89 -15.36
N LEU A 444 10.41 -4.62 -15.44
CA LEU A 444 11.57 -4.09 -14.72
C LEU A 444 11.23 -2.74 -14.10
N ARG A 445 11.48 -2.59 -12.79
CA ARG A 445 11.15 -1.37 -12.00
C ARG A 445 9.73 -0.86 -12.22
N GLY A 446 8.80 -1.79 -12.47
CA GLY A 446 7.39 -1.50 -12.69
C GLY A 446 7.03 -0.88 -14.04
N GLY A 447 7.92 -0.96 -15.02
CA GLY A 447 7.59 -0.76 -16.43
C GLY A 447 7.53 -2.10 -17.18
N LEU A 448 6.64 -2.21 -18.16
CA LEU A 448 6.61 -3.33 -19.11
C LEU A 448 7.53 -3.02 -20.29
N TYR A 449 8.46 -3.93 -20.53
CA TYR A 449 9.39 -3.90 -21.64
C TYR A 449 9.02 -4.99 -22.63
N THR A 450 9.10 -4.65 -23.91
CA THR A 450 8.92 -5.58 -25.02
C THR A 450 10.16 -5.51 -25.89
N LEU A 451 10.93 -6.58 -25.94
CA LEU A 451 12.03 -6.78 -26.87
C LEU A 451 11.55 -7.66 -28.02
N SER A 452 11.53 -7.10 -29.22
CA SER A 452 11.14 -7.79 -30.44
C SER A 452 12.37 -8.01 -31.32
N PHE A 453 12.56 -9.23 -31.82
CA PHE A 453 13.52 -9.54 -32.86
C PHE A 453 12.77 -9.86 -34.14
N TYR A 454 13.22 -9.35 -35.27
CA TYR A 454 12.62 -9.63 -36.58
C TYR A 454 13.69 -9.75 -37.65
N VAL A 455 13.38 -10.48 -38.72
CA VAL A 455 14.23 -10.59 -39.91
C VAL A 455 13.83 -9.53 -40.93
N MET A 456 14.73 -8.62 -41.28
CA MET A 456 14.55 -7.68 -42.40
C MET A 456 15.77 -7.73 -43.31
N ASP A 457 15.54 -7.92 -44.61
CA ASP A 457 16.55 -7.86 -45.67
C ASP A 457 17.79 -8.73 -45.45
N GLY A 458 17.60 -9.94 -44.89
CA GLY A 458 18.72 -10.82 -44.55
C GLY A 458 19.59 -10.28 -43.41
N SER A 459 19.03 -9.47 -42.52
CA SER A 459 19.64 -9.08 -41.25
C SER A 459 18.63 -9.28 -40.12
N TRP A 460 19.10 -9.43 -38.88
CA TRP A 460 18.24 -9.56 -37.71
C TRP A 460 18.25 -8.25 -36.95
N THR A 461 17.09 -7.69 -36.68
CA THR A 461 16.97 -6.43 -35.96
C THR A 461 16.26 -6.66 -34.64
N GLY A 462 16.85 -6.16 -33.56
CA GLY A 462 16.26 -6.15 -32.22
C GLY A 462 15.70 -4.78 -31.89
N VAL A 463 14.46 -4.70 -31.43
CA VAL A 463 13.81 -3.45 -30.98
C VAL A 463 13.37 -3.63 -29.55
N VAL A 464 13.87 -2.77 -28.67
CA VAL A 464 13.36 -2.65 -27.30
C VAL A 464 12.36 -1.51 -27.29
N SER A 465 11.11 -1.82 -26.98
CA SER A 465 10.07 -0.83 -26.67
C SER A 465 9.67 -0.96 -25.21
N TRP A 466 9.18 0.12 -24.62
CA TRP A 466 8.64 0.10 -23.26
C TRP A 466 7.40 0.95 -23.16
N SER A 467 6.46 0.53 -22.30
CA SER A 467 5.35 1.39 -21.89
C SER A 467 5.68 1.99 -20.52
N PRO A 468 5.90 3.32 -20.43
CA PRO A 468 6.27 3.95 -19.17
C PRO A 468 5.15 3.78 -18.13
N LYS A 469 5.56 3.66 -16.87
CA LYS A 469 4.67 3.86 -15.72
C LYS A 469 4.14 5.28 -15.79
N GLN A 470 2.90 5.51 -15.32
CA GLN A 470 2.20 6.79 -15.36
C GLN A 470 2.96 8.02 -14.81
N ASP A 471 4.17 7.91 -14.20
CA ASP A 471 4.85 9.12 -13.73
C ASP A 471 6.37 9.08 -13.38
N THR A 472 7.18 8.08 -13.76
CA THR A 472 8.61 8.13 -13.36
C THR A 472 9.63 7.58 -14.37
N THR A 473 10.64 8.43 -14.60
CA THR A 473 11.97 8.24 -15.22
C THR A 473 12.02 7.42 -16.50
N ARG A 474 12.25 8.09 -17.64
CA ARG A 474 12.64 7.41 -18.89
C ARG A 474 14.03 6.79 -18.69
N PRO A 475 14.29 5.56 -19.20
CA PRO A 475 15.65 5.02 -19.19
C PRO A 475 16.57 5.92 -20.02
N GLN A 476 17.60 6.50 -19.40
CA GLN A 476 18.59 7.34 -20.08
C GLN A 476 19.40 6.58 -21.11
N ARG A 477 19.70 5.30 -20.83
CA ARG A 477 20.49 4.46 -21.75
C ARG A 477 20.19 2.99 -21.54
N ILE A 478 20.00 2.29 -22.64
CA ILE A 478 19.83 0.83 -22.70
C ILE A 478 21.08 0.27 -23.36
N LYS A 479 21.81 -0.60 -22.66
CA LYS A 479 22.92 -1.37 -23.23
C LYS A 479 22.50 -2.84 -23.26
N TYR A 480 22.72 -3.53 -24.35
CA TYR A 480 22.60 -4.98 -24.40
C TYR A 480 23.95 -5.60 -24.77
N ASN A 481 24.28 -6.72 -24.15
CA ASN A 481 25.43 -7.54 -24.52
C ASN A 481 24.92 -8.94 -24.87
N PHE A 482 25.22 -9.40 -26.09
CA PHE A 482 24.99 -10.79 -26.47
C PHE A 482 26.18 -11.62 -25.99
N ILE A 483 25.91 -12.69 -25.25
CA ILE A 483 26.91 -13.66 -24.84
C ILE A 483 26.58 -14.98 -25.54
N HIS A 484 27.51 -15.47 -26.34
CA HIS A 484 27.41 -16.79 -26.93
C HIS A 484 27.73 -17.86 -25.87
N ALA A 485 27.03 -19.00 -25.93
CA ALA A 485 27.13 -20.07 -24.93
C ALA A 485 28.54 -20.67 -24.76
N THR A 486 29.45 -20.47 -25.71
CA THR A 486 30.84 -20.97 -25.67
C THR A 486 31.79 -20.10 -24.82
N GLY A 487 31.31 -19.06 -24.14
CA GLY A 487 32.12 -18.22 -23.24
C GLY A 487 33.10 -17.27 -23.95
N LEU A 488 33.15 -17.29 -25.28
CA LEU A 488 33.88 -16.31 -26.08
C LEU A 488 33.08 -14.99 -26.09
N SER A 489 33.54 -14.01 -25.32
CA SER A 489 32.98 -12.66 -25.31
C SER A 489 33.41 -11.90 -26.57
N GLY A 490 32.51 -11.77 -27.55
CA GLY A 490 32.65 -10.74 -28.60
C GLY A 490 32.13 -9.39 -28.10
N PHE A 491 32.95 -8.34 -28.17
CA PHE A 491 32.53 -6.93 -28.06
C PHE A 491 32.17 -6.40 -29.48
N LEU A 492 31.23 -5.47 -29.73
CA LEU A 492 30.07 -4.92 -29.00
C LEU A 492 29.28 -4.03 -29.98
N GLY A 493 27.97 -4.16 -30.07
CA GLY A 493 27.10 -3.10 -30.61
C GLY A 493 26.51 -2.32 -29.44
N SER A 494 26.69 -1.00 -29.37
CA SER A 494 25.96 -0.16 -28.40
C SER A 494 24.97 0.72 -29.16
N CYS A 495 23.68 0.54 -28.90
CA CYS A 495 22.68 1.49 -29.39
C CYS A 495 22.56 2.67 -28.41
N HIS A 496 22.48 3.88 -28.95
CA HIS A 496 21.97 5.03 -28.22
C HIS A 496 20.46 5.09 -28.43
N ALA A 497 19.70 5.55 -27.43
CA ALA A 497 18.29 5.79 -27.63
C ALA A 497 18.13 6.87 -28.70
N THR A 498 17.61 6.52 -29.87
CA THR A 498 17.26 7.49 -30.92
C THR A 498 15.92 8.11 -30.58
N GLU A 499 15.79 9.43 -30.75
CA GLU A 499 14.53 10.14 -30.53
C GLU A 499 13.40 9.57 -31.41
N SER A 500 12.20 9.61 -30.82
CA SER A 500 10.99 8.93 -31.25
C SER A 500 10.47 9.36 -32.62
N ILE A 501 9.95 8.40 -33.38
CA ILE A 501 8.95 8.65 -34.43
C ILE A 501 7.56 8.67 -33.74
N PRO A 502 6.82 9.79 -33.71
CA PRO A 502 5.43 9.81 -33.24
C PRO A 502 4.56 8.95 -34.18
N PRO A 503 3.54 8.21 -33.68
CA PRO A 503 2.86 8.37 -32.39
C PRO A 503 3.17 7.25 -31.37
N VAL A 504 4.23 6.45 -31.56
CA VAL A 504 4.43 5.23 -30.76
C VAL A 504 5.29 5.48 -29.52
N LYS A 505 4.90 4.81 -28.43
CA LYS A 505 5.68 4.48 -27.22
C LYS A 505 7.18 4.42 -27.54
N SER A 506 8.02 5.08 -26.74
CA SER A 506 9.46 5.17 -26.96
C SER A 506 10.09 3.80 -27.25
N ALA A 507 10.87 3.72 -28.33
CA ALA A 507 11.52 2.50 -28.81
C ALA A 507 12.98 2.78 -29.16
N VAL A 508 13.85 1.83 -28.87
CA VAL A 508 15.25 1.82 -29.33
C VAL A 508 15.41 0.64 -30.27
N ALA A 509 15.67 0.93 -31.54
CA ALA A 509 15.99 -0.07 -32.53
C ALA A 509 17.50 -0.28 -32.60
N CYS A 510 17.91 -1.52 -32.76
CA CYS A 510 19.28 -1.87 -33.07
C CYS A 510 19.32 -2.92 -34.17
N ASN A 511 20.04 -2.64 -35.24
CA ASN A 511 20.30 -3.63 -36.27
C ASN A 511 21.54 -4.42 -35.86
N VAL A 512 21.43 -5.75 -35.84
CA VAL A 512 22.54 -6.65 -35.54
C VAL A 512 22.72 -7.55 -36.75
N ASP A 513 23.67 -7.19 -37.61
CA ASP A 513 23.98 -7.96 -38.81
C ASP A 513 24.75 -9.24 -38.44
N PHE A 514 24.00 -10.30 -38.12
CA PHE A 514 24.56 -11.62 -37.83
C PHE A 514 25.00 -12.37 -39.11
N LEU A 515 24.51 -11.97 -40.29
CA LEU A 515 24.76 -12.72 -41.53
C LEU A 515 26.09 -12.37 -42.20
N ARG A 516 26.68 -11.20 -41.92
CA ARG A 516 28.06 -10.90 -42.36
C ARG A 516 29.16 -11.54 -41.53
N ALA A 517 28.87 -12.02 -40.33
CA ALA A 517 29.81 -12.83 -39.57
C ALA A 517 29.82 -14.26 -40.15
N ARG A 518 30.52 -14.47 -41.28
CA ARG A 518 30.90 -15.80 -41.77
C ARG A 518 31.88 -16.47 -40.80
N ASN A 519 31.43 -16.72 -39.58
CA ASN A 519 32.22 -17.41 -38.57
C ASN A 519 31.72 -18.87 -38.53
N PRO A 520 32.51 -19.85 -38.99
CA PRO A 520 32.15 -21.28 -38.98
C PRO A 520 31.98 -21.85 -37.56
N CYS A 521 32.03 -21.01 -36.53
CA CYS A 521 31.91 -21.35 -35.12
C CYS A 521 30.48 -21.29 -34.56
N ILE A 522 29.44 -21.24 -35.40
CA ILE A 522 28.07 -21.56 -34.92
C ILE A 522 27.99 -23.08 -34.71
N GLY A 523 28.69 -23.54 -33.67
CA GLY A 523 28.61 -24.90 -33.15
C GLY A 523 27.21 -25.16 -32.60
N SER A 524 26.92 -26.43 -32.35
CA SER A 524 25.62 -27.03 -32.00
C SER A 524 24.84 -26.40 -30.83
N ASN A 525 25.40 -25.45 -30.07
CA ASN A 525 24.69 -24.75 -28.99
C ASN A 525 24.10 -23.42 -29.45
N ARG A 526 22.85 -23.49 -29.92
CA ARG A 526 22.08 -22.42 -30.59
C ARG A 526 21.33 -21.49 -29.63
N ASN A 527 21.88 -21.27 -28.44
CA ASN A 527 21.28 -20.43 -27.40
C ASN A 527 21.83 -19.01 -27.46
N LEU A 528 20.95 -18.01 -27.40
CA LEU A 528 21.34 -16.60 -27.29
C LEU A 528 21.18 -16.13 -25.84
N SER A 529 22.27 -15.73 -25.18
CA SER A 529 22.17 -15.07 -23.87
C SER A 529 22.21 -13.55 -24.06
N LEU A 530 21.19 -12.85 -23.58
CA LEU A 530 21.15 -11.39 -23.60
C LEU A 530 21.34 -10.84 -22.20
N ASN A 531 22.27 -9.90 -22.05
CA ASN A 531 22.39 -9.09 -20.84
C ASN A 531 21.98 -7.66 -21.15
N LEU A 532 20.77 -7.28 -20.73
CA LEU A 532 20.25 -5.94 -20.86
C LEU A 532 20.59 -5.14 -19.59
N LYS A 533 21.47 -4.15 -19.70
CA LYS A 533 21.75 -3.16 -18.65
C LYS A 533 20.97 -1.89 -18.96
N ILE A 534 20.00 -1.57 -18.11
CA ILE A 534 19.20 -0.35 -18.22
C ILE A 534 19.70 0.63 -17.16
N THR A 535 20.20 1.77 -17.62
CA THR A 535 20.60 2.92 -16.78
C THR A 535 19.53 3.99 -16.89
N TRP A 536 19.07 4.47 -15.73
CA TRP A 536 17.95 5.39 -15.56
C TRP A 536 18.45 6.82 -15.38
#